data_AF-A0A5A9MZW6-F1
#
_entry.id   AF-A0A5A9MZW6-F1
#
_cell.length_a   1.000
_cell.length_b   1.000
_cell.length_c   1.000
_cell.angle_alpha   90.00
_cell.angle_beta   90.00
_cell.angle_gamma   90.00
#
_symmetry.space_group_name_H-M   'P 1'
#
loop_
_entity.id
_entity.type
_entity.pdbx_description
1 polymer ?
#
loop_
_entity_poly.entity_id
_entity_poly.type
_entity_poly.pdbx_seq_one_letter_code
_entity_poly.pdbx_strand_id
1 'polypeptide(L)'
;MMSKLLGIKGLIIATGLHDAIVQAIKTRFASVLESNDAILAAVTLPMFKLRWLRDQRKKETVKGMLAAECHKLIPCPGPVQQVAKMPVSPTTPDSSSFNLQDFFCFEEADDTISTVETEVMTYLRTAETGMEILKQFL
;
A
#
# COMPACT_ATOMS: atom_id res chain seq x y z
N MET A 1 -16.80 36.10 11.94
CA MET A 1 -15.37 36.51 11.90
C MET A 1 -15.08 37.01 10.48
N MET A 2 -14.38 38.14 10.34
CA MET A 2 -14.48 39.08 9.22
C MET A 2 -14.02 38.51 7.85
N SER A 3 -14.87 38.62 6.83
CA SER A 3 -14.50 38.46 5.42
C SER A 3 -13.83 39.73 4.92
N LYS A 4 -12.53 39.68 4.58
CA LYS A 4 -11.85 40.77 3.88
C LYS A 4 -12.31 40.81 2.43
N LEU A 5 -13.04 41.86 2.06
CA LEU A 5 -13.48 42.13 0.70
C LEU A 5 -12.37 42.89 -0.03
N LEU A 6 -11.53 42.22 -0.82
CA LEU A 6 -10.70 42.91 -1.81
C LEU A 6 -11.55 43.15 -3.06
N GLY A 7 -11.78 44.42 -3.37
CA GLY A 7 -12.60 44.86 -4.48
C GLY A 7 -12.01 44.49 -5.83
N ILE A 8 -12.41 43.34 -6.36
CA ILE A 8 -12.46 43.03 -7.79
C ILE A 8 -13.76 42.25 -7.99
N LYS A 9 -14.62 42.73 -8.89
CA LYS A 9 -15.94 42.13 -9.17
C LYS A 9 -15.82 40.60 -9.35
N GLY A 10 -16.43 39.83 -8.45
CA GLY A 10 -16.91 38.48 -8.75
C GLY A 10 -16.21 37.28 -8.12
N LEU A 11 -15.24 37.41 -7.20
CA LEU A 11 -14.73 36.24 -6.45
C LEU A 11 -15.00 36.36 -4.95
N ILE A 12 -15.85 35.47 -4.43
CA ILE A 12 -15.97 35.23 -2.99
C ILE A 12 -14.89 34.21 -2.64
N ILE A 13 -13.84 34.65 -1.94
CA ILE A 13 -12.88 33.72 -1.34
C ILE A 13 -13.59 33.08 -0.15
N ALA A 14 -13.87 31.77 -0.23
CA ALA A 14 -14.41 31.00 0.88
C ALA A 14 -13.33 30.81 1.96
N THR A 15 -13.01 31.90 2.67
CA THR A 15 -12.11 31.88 3.82
C THR A 15 -12.67 30.91 4.86
N GLY A 16 -11.92 29.85 5.19
CA GLY A 16 -12.33 28.84 6.16
C GLY A 16 -12.94 27.55 5.58
N LEU A 17 -13.16 27.46 4.27
CA LEU A 17 -13.65 26.22 3.65
C LEU A 17 -12.68 25.04 3.87
N HIS A 18 -11.37 25.30 3.76
CA HIS A 18 -10.35 24.29 3.99
C HIS A 18 -10.39 23.74 5.44
N ASP A 19 -10.59 24.63 6.42
CA ASP A 19 -10.69 24.27 7.83
C ASP A 19 -11.95 23.44 8.08
N ALA A 20 -13.07 23.85 7.50
CA ALA A 20 -14.35 23.14 7.61
C ALA A 20 -14.26 21.72 7.02
N ILE A 21 -13.60 21.55 5.86
CA ILE A 21 -13.38 20.23 5.25
C ILE A 21 -12.49 19.37 6.15
N VAL A 22 -11.36 19.91 6.61
CA VAL A 22 -10.44 19.19 7.51
C VAL A 22 -11.15 18.77 8.80
N GLN A 23 -11.93 19.67 9.39
CA GLN A 23 -12.71 19.40 10.60
C GLN A 23 -13.77 18.34 10.35
N ALA A 24 -14.54 18.44 9.26
CA ALA A 24 -15.57 17.45 8.92
C ALA A 24 -14.97 16.05 8.72
N ILE A 25 -13.82 15.95 8.04
CA ILE A 25 -13.11 14.69 7.85
C ILE A 25 -12.64 14.14 9.21
N LYS A 26 -11.95 14.95 10.00
CA LYS A 26 -11.45 14.54 11.32
C LYS A 26 -12.59 14.07 12.23
N THR A 27 -13.72 14.78 12.25
CA THR A 27 -14.86 14.40 13.09
C THR A 27 -15.52 13.11 12.62
N ARG A 28 -15.73 12.94 11.32
CA ARG A 28 -16.46 11.77 10.79
C ARG A 28 -15.60 10.51 10.69
N PHE A 29 -14.30 10.67 10.48
CA PHE A 29 -13.37 9.57 10.21
C PHE A 29 -12.29 9.42 11.29
N ALA A 30 -12.44 10.05 12.47
CA ALA A 30 -11.46 9.94 13.56
C ALA A 30 -11.05 8.49 13.84
N SER A 31 -12.04 7.61 14.03
CA SER A 31 -11.81 6.20 14.34
C SER A 31 -11.06 5.46 13.22
N VAL A 32 -11.33 5.78 11.96
CA VAL A 32 -10.65 5.16 10.81
C VAL A 32 -9.23 5.68 10.68
N LEU A 33 -9.03 6.99 10.85
CA LEU A 33 -7.71 7.64 10.76
C LEU A 33 -6.76 7.21 11.89
N GLU A 34 -7.31 6.74 13.01
CA GLU A 34 -6.57 6.23 14.17
C GLU A 34 -6.49 4.70 14.22
N SER A 35 -7.16 3.99 13.30
CA SER A 35 -7.17 2.53 13.26
C SER A 35 -5.88 1.99 12.64
N ASN A 36 -5.18 1.13 13.40
CA ASN A 36 -3.99 0.43 12.92
C ASN A 36 -4.27 -0.43 11.68
N ASP A 37 -5.42 -1.11 11.64
CA ASP A 37 -5.81 -1.97 10.51
C ASP A 37 -6.06 -1.15 9.25
N ALA A 38 -6.74 0.00 9.39
CA ALA A 38 -6.97 0.90 8.27
C ALA A 38 -5.67 1.51 7.73
N ILE A 39 -4.75 1.86 8.63
CA ILE A 39 -3.41 2.36 8.26
C ILE A 39 -2.62 1.27 7.54
N LEU A 40 -2.62 0.04 8.06
CA LEU A 40 -1.93 -1.10 7.45
C LEU A 40 -2.51 -1.42 6.06
N ALA A 41 -3.82 -1.50 5.93
CA ALA A 41 -4.49 -1.70 4.65
C ALA A 41 -4.21 -0.57 3.65
N ALA A 42 -4.05 0.67 4.11
CA ALA A 42 -3.66 1.76 3.23
C ALA A 42 -2.23 1.59 2.72
N VAL A 43 -1.26 1.25 3.59
CA VAL A 43 0.15 1.16 3.18
C VAL A 43 0.49 -0.05 2.33
N THR A 44 -0.35 -1.10 2.33
CA THR A 44 -0.24 -2.22 1.37
C THR A 44 -0.65 -1.84 -0.05
N LEU A 45 -1.32 -0.70 -0.24
CA LEU A 45 -1.61 -0.17 -1.58
C LEU A 45 -0.42 0.68 -2.08
N PRO A 46 0.14 0.41 -3.28
CA PRO A 46 1.28 1.15 -3.81
C PRO A 46 1.09 2.67 -3.87
N MET A 47 -0.13 3.14 -4.14
CA MET A 47 -0.47 4.57 -4.14
C MET A 47 -0.43 5.21 -2.74
N PHE A 48 -0.71 4.43 -1.69
CA PHE A 48 -0.89 4.89 -0.31
C PHE A 48 0.16 4.31 0.64
N LYS A 49 1.37 4.04 0.15
CA LYS A 49 2.58 3.84 0.97
C LYS A 49 2.82 5.04 1.91
N LEU A 50 4.00 5.19 2.49
CA LEU A 50 4.25 6.16 3.57
C LEU A 50 4.16 7.66 3.19
N ARG A 51 3.97 8.02 1.92
CA ARG A 51 4.01 9.42 1.46
C ARG A 51 2.88 10.29 2.03
N TRP A 52 1.73 9.71 2.35
CA TRP A 52 0.59 10.47 2.92
C TRP A 52 0.74 10.72 4.42
N LEU A 53 1.62 9.99 5.12
CA LEU A 53 1.97 10.24 6.51
C LEU A 53 2.96 11.41 6.58
N ARG A 54 2.66 12.45 7.37
CA ARG A 54 3.56 13.60 7.52
C ARG A 54 4.63 13.38 8.59
N ASP A 55 4.28 12.68 9.66
CA ASP A 55 5.14 12.51 10.82
C ASP A 55 6.13 11.34 10.63
N GLN A 56 7.43 11.61 10.79
CA GLN A 56 8.47 10.61 10.56
C GLN A 56 8.41 9.47 11.59
N ARG A 57 8.09 9.76 12.86
CA ARG A 57 7.95 8.73 13.88
C ARG A 57 6.82 7.77 13.52
N LYS A 58 5.67 8.28 13.09
CA LYS A 58 4.55 7.48 12.59
C LYS A 58 4.94 6.63 11.40
N LYS A 59 5.74 7.15 10.45
CA LYS A 59 6.25 6.35 9.34
C LYS A 59 7.07 5.16 9.82
N GLU A 60 7.99 5.36 10.77
CA GLU A 60 8.78 4.26 11.33
C GLU A 60 7.91 3.26 12.11
N THR A 61 6.92 3.73 12.87
CA THR A 61 5.95 2.84 13.53
C THR A 61 5.21 1.97 12.53
N VAL A 62 4.68 2.56 11.46
CA VAL A 62 3.91 1.83 10.44
C VAL A 62 4.78 0.84 9.66
N LYS A 63 6.05 1.19 9.36
CA LYS A 63 7.01 0.24 8.79
C LYS A 63 7.18 -1.00 9.66
N GLY A 64 7.42 -0.79 10.96
CA GLY A 64 7.60 -1.88 11.92
C GLY A 64 6.34 -2.74 12.05
N MET A 65 5.16 -2.11 12.09
CA MET A 65 3.88 -2.83 12.12
C MET A 65 3.69 -3.68 10.87
N LEU A 66 3.94 -3.13 9.68
CA LEU A 66 3.78 -3.86 8.43
C LEU A 66 4.72 -5.07 8.35
N ALA A 67 6.01 -4.89 8.70
CA ALA A 67 6.97 -5.99 8.74
C ALA A 67 6.54 -7.09 9.73
N ALA A 68 6.07 -6.71 10.92
CA ALA A 68 5.57 -7.65 11.90
C ALA A 68 4.32 -8.40 11.44
N GLU A 69 3.39 -7.75 10.74
CA GLU A 69 2.23 -8.45 10.14
C GLU A 69 2.67 -9.41 9.03
N CYS A 70 3.57 -9.00 8.14
CA CYS A 70 4.09 -9.88 7.09
C CYS A 70 4.83 -11.10 7.67
N HIS A 71 5.60 -10.94 8.75
CA HIS A 71 6.23 -12.05 9.48
C HIS A 71 5.24 -13.09 9.99
N LYS A 72 4.08 -12.67 10.50
CA LYS A 72 3.06 -13.61 11.00
C LYS A 72 2.46 -14.47 9.90
N LEU A 73 2.46 -13.98 8.66
CA LEU A 73 1.86 -14.64 7.51
C LEU A 73 2.82 -15.64 6.85
N ILE A 74 4.13 -15.54 7.12
CA ILE A 74 5.12 -16.44 6.56
C ILE A 74 5.27 -17.65 7.49
N PRO A 75 5.01 -18.87 7.00
CA PRO A 75 5.24 -20.08 7.79
C PRO A 75 6.72 -20.15 8.18
N CYS A 76 6.98 -20.22 9.49
CA CYS A 76 8.31 -20.51 10.00
C CYS A 76 8.73 -21.87 9.41
N PRO A 77 9.84 -21.96 8.65
CA PRO A 77 10.27 -23.24 8.12
C PRO A 77 10.67 -24.14 9.30
N GLY A 78 9.77 -25.06 9.66
CA GLY A 78 10.16 -26.29 10.35
C GLY A 78 11.17 -27.04 9.47
N PRO A 79 11.96 -27.97 10.04
CA PRO A 79 13.02 -28.65 9.30
C PRO A 79 12.46 -29.28 8.02
N VAL A 80 13.07 -28.89 6.90
CA VAL A 80 12.71 -29.25 5.53
C VAL A 80 12.50 -30.76 5.40
N GLN A 81 11.25 -31.20 5.26
CA GLN A 81 10.97 -32.47 4.59
C GLN A 81 10.81 -32.16 3.11
N GLN A 82 11.81 -32.56 2.32
CA GLN A 82 11.74 -32.60 0.86
C GLN A 82 10.48 -33.38 0.45
N VAL A 83 9.43 -32.68 0.04
CA VAL A 83 8.37 -33.28 -0.76
C VAL A 83 8.72 -33.02 -2.21
N ALA A 84 8.99 -34.12 -2.93
CA ALA A 84 9.39 -34.14 -4.32
C ALA A 84 8.46 -33.30 -5.21
N LYS A 85 9.07 -32.42 -6.01
CA LYS A 85 8.41 -31.59 -7.04
C LYS A 85 7.84 -32.50 -8.12
N MET A 86 6.52 -32.59 -8.22
CA MET A 86 5.83 -33.31 -9.29
C MET A 86 5.48 -32.31 -10.40
N PRO A 87 5.81 -32.56 -11.68
CA PRO A 87 5.58 -31.58 -12.75
C PRO A 87 4.11 -31.58 -13.17
N VAL A 88 3.48 -30.41 -13.17
CA VAL A 88 2.14 -30.19 -13.75
C VAL A 88 2.31 -29.51 -15.11
N SER A 89 1.82 -30.14 -16.17
CA SER A 89 1.84 -29.60 -17.54
C SER A 89 0.88 -28.41 -17.70
N PRO A 90 1.23 -27.40 -18.53
CA PRO A 90 0.37 -26.26 -18.78
C PRO A 90 -0.74 -26.60 -19.79
N THR A 91 -1.99 -26.29 -19.45
CA THR A 91 -3.11 -26.24 -20.41
C THR A 91 -3.45 -24.78 -20.67
N THR A 92 -3.33 -24.34 -21.92
CA THR A 92 -3.79 -23.04 -22.41
C THR A 92 -5.31 -22.99 -22.58
N PRO A 93 -5.92 -21.81 -22.40
CA PRO A 93 -6.97 -21.40 -23.34
C PRO A 93 -6.78 -19.96 -23.86
N ASP A 94 -7.09 -19.83 -25.15
CA ASP A 94 -7.13 -18.61 -25.93
C ASP A 94 -8.23 -17.61 -25.51
N SER A 95 -8.08 -16.38 -26.01
CA SER A 95 -9.09 -15.33 -26.26
C SER A 95 -9.24 -14.17 -25.27
N SER A 96 -8.69 -13.03 -25.71
CA SER A 96 -9.29 -11.68 -25.74
C SER A 96 -10.40 -11.37 -24.74
N SER A 97 -9.98 -10.96 -23.55
CA SER A 97 -10.65 -10.01 -22.67
C SER A 97 -9.54 -9.47 -21.77
N PHE A 98 -9.48 -8.17 -21.49
CA PHE A 98 -8.46 -7.54 -20.64
C PHE A 98 -8.17 -8.43 -19.42
N ASN A 99 -7.06 -9.17 -19.47
CA ASN A 99 -6.94 -10.40 -18.71
C ASN A 99 -6.21 -10.07 -17.40
N LEU A 100 -6.98 -9.96 -16.32
CA LEU A 100 -6.45 -9.96 -14.95
C LEU A 100 -5.57 -11.19 -14.67
N GLN A 101 -5.63 -12.22 -15.52
CA GLN A 101 -4.76 -13.39 -15.44
C GLN A 101 -3.28 -13.08 -15.74
N ASP A 102 -2.98 -12.00 -16.48
CA ASP A 102 -1.60 -11.56 -16.67
C ASP A 102 -1.00 -10.90 -15.41
N PHE A 103 -1.82 -10.61 -14.39
CA PHE A 103 -1.34 -10.20 -13.08
C PHE A 103 -0.72 -11.39 -12.31
N PHE A 104 -1.19 -12.61 -12.57
CA PHE A 104 -0.74 -13.84 -11.89
C PHE A 104 0.27 -14.66 -12.73
N CYS A 105 0.84 -14.07 -13.78
CA CYS A 105 1.91 -14.71 -14.55
C CYS A 105 3.25 -14.33 -13.92
N PHE A 106 3.88 -15.29 -13.23
CA PHE A 106 5.12 -15.08 -12.48
C PHE A 106 6.31 -15.63 -13.27
N GLU A 107 7.38 -14.84 -13.37
CA GLU A 107 8.67 -15.32 -13.86
C GLU A 107 9.36 -16.11 -12.73
N GLU A 108 10.11 -17.17 -13.07
CA GLU A 108 10.84 -17.96 -12.06
C GLU A 108 11.87 -17.05 -11.36
N ALA A 109 11.66 -16.82 -10.06
CA ALA A 109 12.48 -15.90 -9.27
C ALA A 109 13.95 -16.33 -9.20
N ASP A 110 14.86 -15.35 -9.29
CA ASP A 110 16.28 -15.53 -8.97
C ASP A 110 16.40 -15.83 -7.46
N ASP A 111 17.17 -16.85 -7.10
CA ASP A 111 17.29 -17.45 -5.75
C ASP A 111 18.01 -16.51 -4.72
N THR A 112 17.79 -15.21 -4.79
CA THR A 112 18.11 -14.29 -3.69
C THR A 112 17.07 -14.44 -2.59
N ILE A 113 17.43 -15.17 -1.54
CA ILE A 113 16.64 -15.26 -0.30
C ILE A 113 16.57 -13.85 0.33
N SER A 114 15.53 -13.10 -0.02
CA SER A 114 15.21 -11.82 0.62
C SER A 114 14.48 -12.10 1.93
N THR A 115 14.84 -11.41 3.00
CA THR A 115 14.05 -11.48 4.23
C THR A 115 12.79 -10.64 4.07
N VAL A 116 11.77 -10.94 4.87
CA VAL A 116 10.51 -10.19 4.88
C VAL A 116 10.76 -8.70 5.12
N GLU A 117 11.69 -8.38 6.01
CA GLU A 117 12.08 -7.01 6.29
C GLU A 117 12.73 -6.34 5.07
N THR A 118 13.59 -7.04 4.33
CA THR A 118 14.21 -6.47 3.13
C THR A 118 13.19 -6.24 2.02
N GLU A 119 12.23 -7.14 1.83
CA GLU A 119 11.15 -6.96 0.85
C GLU A 119 10.20 -5.81 1.23
N VAL A 120 9.71 -5.79 2.47
CA VAL A 120 8.83 -4.72 2.97
C VAL A 120 9.53 -3.37 2.86
N MET A 121 10.81 -3.28 3.22
CA MET A 121 11.56 -2.04 3.11
C MET A 121 11.81 -1.64 1.66
N THR A 122 12.03 -2.60 0.75
CA THR A 122 12.16 -2.34 -0.68
C THR A 122 10.84 -1.78 -1.22
N TYR A 123 9.73 -2.49 -1.03
CA TYR A 123 8.39 -2.06 -1.42
C TYR A 123 8.05 -0.63 -0.95
N LEU A 124 8.34 -0.30 0.31
CA LEU A 124 8.04 1.02 0.87
C LEU A 124 8.94 2.15 0.36
N ARG A 125 10.15 1.83 -0.16
CA ARG A 125 11.08 2.80 -0.76
C ARG A 125 10.80 3.05 -2.24
N THR A 126 10.28 2.04 -2.93
CA THR A 126 9.92 2.08 -4.34
C THR A 126 8.95 3.22 -4.63
N ALA A 127 9.29 4.08 -5.59
CA ALA A 127 8.58 5.33 -5.88
C ALA A 127 7.31 5.10 -6.72
N GLU A 128 7.26 3.98 -7.41
CA GLU A 128 6.18 3.51 -8.26
C GLU A 128 4.91 3.30 -7.45
N THR A 129 3.82 3.90 -7.95
CA THR A 129 2.49 3.89 -7.31
C THR A 129 1.49 3.03 -8.06
N GLY A 130 1.84 2.53 -9.26
CA GLY A 130 1.02 1.61 -10.03
C GLY A 130 0.95 0.24 -9.35
N MET A 131 -0.11 -0.52 -9.62
CA MET A 131 -0.28 -1.88 -9.06
C MET A 131 0.72 -2.88 -9.66
N GLU A 132 1.25 -2.58 -10.84
CA GLU A 132 2.21 -3.39 -11.59
C GLU A 132 3.50 -3.63 -10.79
N ILE A 133 3.82 -2.75 -9.85
CA ILE A 133 5.00 -2.88 -8.99
C ILE A 133 4.95 -4.12 -8.09
N LEU A 134 3.75 -4.62 -7.78
CA LEU A 134 3.60 -5.81 -6.95
C LEU A 134 4.14 -7.06 -7.63
N LYS A 135 4.26 -7.07 -8.96
CA LYS A 135 4.90 -8.17 -9.71
C LYS A 135 6.37 -8.39 -9.35
N GLN A 136 7.02 -7.43 -8.69
CA GLN A 136 8.41 -7.57 -8.21
C GLN A 136 8.52 -8.33 -6.88
N PHE A 137 7.40 -8.58 -6.20
CA PHE A 137 7.34 -9.13 -4.85
C PHE A 137 6.46 -10.38 -4.75
N LEU A 138 6.00 -10.90 -5.89
CA LEU A 138 5.13 -12.07 -6.03
C LEU A 138 5.80 -13.08 -6.95
#